data_AF-A0A7S0KZ31-F1
#
_entry.id   AF-A0A7S0KZ31-F1
#
_cell.length_a   1.000
_cell.length_b   1.000
_cell.length_c   1.000
_cell.angle_alpha   90.00
_cell.angle_beta   90.00
_cell.angle_gamma   90.00
#
_symmetry.space_group_name_H-M   'P 1'
#
loop_
_entity.id
_entity.type
_entity.pdbx_description
1 polymer ?
#
loop_
_entity_poly.entity_id
_entity_poly.type
_entity_poly.pdbx_seq_one_letter_code
_entity_poly.pdbx_strand_id
1 'polypeptide(L)'
;YSDWLVSQLKEKCKECGLAQSGSKPTLVERLNGPHPPKVWLRRKQQKEYVPERHNVASAALLVALYLHEQEVLSPQLSPASSPNNEYQGLTKDELYVKAEALQITKNPFSGGTTQTGPFHYDGWSSMSKLLVGDPALVIKRKNRYKLTRSSEIAGYTVARAMHEWCHAHDNCPCGNPVV
;
A
#
# COMPACT_ATOMS: atom_id res chain seq x y z
N TYR A 1 -2.74 -25.92 -8.94
CA TYR A 1 -1.41 -25.90 -9.61
C TYR A 1 -0.46 -27.02 -9.17
N SER A 2 -0.91 -28.03 -8.40
CA SER A 2 -0.07 -29.12 -7.87
C SER A 2 0.60 -29.98 -8.95
N ASP A 3 -0.07 -30.17 -10.09
CA ASP A 3 0.37 -31.07 -11.16
C ASP A 3 1.32 -30.41 -12.17
N TRP A 4 1.59 -29.11 -12.00
CA TRP A 4 2.45 -28.35 -12.93
C TRP A 4 3.93 -28.57 -12.64
N LEU A 5 4.77 -28.39 -13.67
CA LEU A 5 6.22 -28.39 -13.53
C LEU A 5 6.69 -27.11 -12.83
N VAL A 6 7.83 -27.18 -12.13
CA VAL A 6 8.41 -26.01 -11.44
C VAL A 6 8.70 -24.86 -12.43
N SER A 7 9.08 -25.16 -13.67
CA SER A 7 9.25 -24.18 -14.74
C SER A 7 7.95 -23.43 -15.06
N GLN A 8 6.85 -24.17 -15.25
CA GLN A 8 5.53 -23.60 -15.52
C GLN A 8 5.00 -22.78 -14.34
N LEU A 9 5.26 -23.23 -13.11
CA LEU A 9 4.91 -22.47 -11.90
C LEU A 9 5.70 -21.16 -11.81
N LYS A 10 7.00 -21.17 -12.14
CA LYS A 10 7.83 -19.96 -12.16
C LYS A 10 7.38 -18.99 -13.25
N GLU A 11 7.03 -19.50 -14.42
CA GLU A 11 6.50 -18.70 -15.53
C GLU A 11 5.16 -18.06 -15.16
N LYS A 12 4.23 -18.83 -14.58
CA LYS A 12 2.97 -18.28 -14.08
C LYS A 12 3.18 -17.26 -12.96
N CYS A 13 4.13 -17.51 -12.05
CA CYS A 13 4.51 -16.53 -11.02
C CYS A 13 5.02 -15.24 -11.67
N LYS A 14 5.81 -15.33 -12.75
CA LYS A 14 6.29 -14.16 -13.51
C LYS A 14 5.15 -13.36 -14.11
N GLU A 15 4.20 -14.03 -14.77
CA GLU A 15 3.01 -13.40 -15.36
C GLU A 15 2.17 -12.69 -14.30
N CYS A 16 1.98 -13.32 -13.15
CA CYS A 16 1.27 -12.78 -11.99
C CYS A 16 2.11 -11.81 -11.14
N GLY A 17 3.33 -11.45 -11.58
CA GLY A 17 4.26 -10.56 -10.86
C GLY A 17 4.67 -10.99 -9.45
N LEU A 18 4.52 -12.28 -9.15
CA LEU A 18 4.90 -12.94 -7.90
C LEU A 18 6.38 -13.36 -7.93
N ALA A 19 6.96 -13.58 -6.76
CA ALA A 19 8.33 -14.07 -6.66
C ALA A 19 8.46 -15.48 -7.27
N GLN A 20 9.55 -15.72 -8.01
CA GLN A 20 9.85 -17.02 -8.67
C GLN A 20 10.76 -17.92 -7.83
N SER A 21 11.23 -17.43 -6.69
CA SER A 21 12.08 -18.17 -5.76
C SER A 21 11.23 -19.02 -4.80
N GLY A 22 11.76 -20.19 -4.45
CA GLY A 22 11.15 -21.13 -3.51
C GLY A 22 10.99 -22.54 -4.05
N SER A 23 10.49 -23.42 -3.18
CA SER A 23 10.17 -24.81 -3.51
C SER A 23 8.85 -24.90 -4.30
N LYS A 24 8.60 -26.05 -4.96
CA LYS A 24 7.34 -26.31 -5.67
C LYS A 24 6.08 -26.02 -4.83
N PRO A 25 5.94 -26.51 -3.58
CA PRO A 25 4.76 -26.19 -2.77
C PRO A 25 4.65 -24.69 -2.48
N THR A 26 5.77 -24.00 -2.19
CA THR A 26 5.76 -22.55 -1.97
C THR A 26 5.29 -21.76 -3.19
N LEU A 27 5.67 -22.18 -4.41
CA LEU A 27 5.20 -21.54 -5.64
C LEU A 27 3.71 -21.80 -5.89
N VAL A 28 3.24 -23.03 -5.60
CA VAL A 28 1.82 -23.39 -5.71
C VAL A 28 0.96 -22.61 -4.71
N GLU A 29 1.40 -22.50 -3.45
CA GLU A 29 0.74 -21.68 -2.44
C GLU A 29 0.70 -20.21 -2.83
N ARG A 30 1.79 -19.69 -3.41
CA ARG A 30 1.83 -18.29 -3.87
C ARG A 30 0.90 -18.05 -5.07
N LEU A 31 0.74 -19.04 -5.95
CA LEU A 31 -0.16 -18.98 -7.11
C LEU A 31 -1.63 -19.24 -6.75
N ASN A 32 -1.91 -20.09 -5.77
CA ASN A 32 -3.26 -20.29 -5.23
C ASN A 32 -3.65 -19.17 -4.26
N GLY A 33 -2.64 -18.50 -3.69
CA GLY A 33 -2.80 -17.35 -2.84
C GLY A 33 -3.25 -16.12 -3.63
N PRO A 34 -3.42 -15.01 -2.92
CA PRO A 34 -4.02 -13.84 -3.49
C PRO A 34 -3.08 -13.11 -4.42
N HIS A 35 -3.60 -12.81 -5.61
CA HIS A 35 -2.81 -12.10 -6.59
C HIS A 35 -2.82 -10.60 -6.30
N PRO A 36 -1.68 -9.93 -6.47
CA PRO A 36 -1.63 -8.49 -6.38
C PRO A 36 -2.56 -7.86 -7.43
N PRO A 37 -3.10 -6.66 -7.15
CA PRO A 37 -4.01 -6.01 -8.08
C PRO A 37 -3.38 -5.75 -9.45
N LYS A 38 -4.20 -5.76 -10.50
CA LYS A 38 -3.74 -5.53 -11.89
C LYS A 38 -2.96 -4.21 -12.03
N VAL A 39 -3.34 -3.17 -11.30
CA VAL A 39 -2.67 -1.85 -11.31
C VAL A 39 -1.26 -1.94 -10.72
N TRP A 40 -1.08 -2.73 -9.66
CA TRP A 40 0.22 -3.00 -9.06
C TRP A 40 1.13 -3.75 -10.05
N LEU A 41 0.58 -4.71 -10.78
CA LEU A 41 1.30 -5.45 -11.82
C LEU A 41 1.72 -4.59 -13.01
N ARG A 42 0.81 -3.78 -13.55
CA ARG A 42 1.10 -2.85 -14.66
C ARG A 42 2.24 -1.90 -14.28
N ARG A 43 2.17 -1.32 -13.08
CA ARG A 43 3.19 -0.40 -12.58
C ARG A 43 4.56 -1.10 -12.40
N LYS A 44 4.56 -2.32 -11.86
CA LYS A 44 5.79 -3.14 -11.76
C LYS A 44 6.38 -3.47 -13.13
N GLN A 45 5.55 -3.75 -14.14
CA GLN A 45 5.99 -4.00 -15.52
C GLN A 45 6.63 -2.76 -16.16
N GLN A 46 6.16 -1.57 -15.82
CA GLN A 46 6.73 -0.28 -16.24
C GLN A 46 8.02 0.09 -15.49
N LYS A 47 8.54 -0.80 -14.63
CA LYS A 47 9.71 -0.57 -13.76
C LYS A 47 9.52 0.59 -12.78
N GLU A 48 8.27 0.94 -12.49
CA GLU A 48 7.90 1.94 -11.51
C GLU A 48 7.86 1.34 -10.10
N TYR A 49 8.09 2.18 -9.08
CA TYR A 49 8.10 1.70 -7.70
C TYR A 49 6.70 1.22 -7.27
N VAL A 50 6.67 0.03 -6.67
CA VAL A 50 5.52 -0.52 -5.95
C VAL A 50 5.98 -1.20 -4.67
N PRO A 51 5.19 -1.15 -3.58
CA PRO A 51 5.47 -1.92 -2.37
C PRO A 51 5.62 -3.40 -2.69
N GLU A 52 6.64 -4.08 -2.17
CA GLU A 52 6.90 -5.51 -2.50
C GLU A 52 5.81 -6.46 -1.98
N ARG A 53 5.13 -6.07 -0.89
CA ARG A 53 4.04 -6.82 -0.26
C ARG A 53 2.94 -5.86 0.20
N HIS A 54 1.78 -6.38 0.56
CA HIS A 54 0.67 -5.60 1.11
C HIS A 54 0.77 -5.37 2.63
N ASN A 55 1.57 -6.16 3.35
CA ASN A 55 1.75 -6.09 4.80
C ASN A 55 3.02 -5.32 5.22
N VAL A 56 3.33 -4.22 4.53
CA VAL A 56 4.53 -3.41 4.76
C VAL A 56 4.16 -1.95 5.01
N ALA A 57 5.11 -1.22 5.59
CA ALA A 57 5.01 0.20 5.88
C ALA A 57 4.51 1.05 4.70
N SER A 58 5.09 0.87 3.51
CA SER A 58 4.65 1.63 2.34
C SER A 58 3.19 1.36 1.95
N ALA A 59 2.69 0.14 2.17
CA ALA A 59 1.28 -0.17 1.96
C ALA A 59 0.40 0.52 3.01
N ALA A 60 0.81 0.51 4.29
CA ALA A 60 0.10 1.22 5.36
C ALA A 60 -0.02 2.73 5.08
N LEU A 61 1.05 3.37 4.61
CA LEU A 61 1.05 4.81 4.25
C LEU A 61 0.10 5.10 3.09
N LEU A 62 0.10 4.26 2.05
CA LEU A 62 -0.78 4.42 0.90
C LEU A 62 -2.25 4.28 1.31
N VAL A 63 -2.57 3.25 2.10
CA VAL A 63 -3.93 3.02 2.59
C VAL A 63 -4.36 4.16 3.51
N ALA A 64 -3.51 4.63 4.42
CA ALA A 64 -3.80 5.76 5.30
C ALA A 64 -4.13 7.04 4.52
N LEU A 65 -3.35 7.35 3.47
CA LEU A 65 -3.63 8.48 2.58
C LEU A 65 -4.96 8.30 1.85
N TYR A 66 -5.24 7.09 1.35
CA TYR A 66 -6.46 6.80 0.61
C TYR A 66 -7.70 6.96 1.48
N LEU A 67 -7.68 6.43 2.71
CA LEU A 67 -8.78 6.56 3.65
C LEU A 67 -9.04 8.01 4.04
N HIS A 68 -8.00 8.79 4.28
CA HIS A 68 -8.19 10.22 4.53
C HIS A 68 -8.80 10.95 3.34
N GLU A 69 -8.37 10.62 2.13
CA GLU A 69 -8.94 11.22 0.92
C GLU A 69 -10.42 10.83 0.74
N GLN A 70 -10.82 9.62 1.14
CA GLN A 70 -12.21 9.17 1.19
C GLN A 70 -13.03 9.89 2.29
N GLU A 71 -12.48 10.05 3.49
CA GLU A 71 -13.11 10.81 4.59
C GLU A 71 -13.37 12.26 4.18
N VAL A 72 -12.40 12.89 3.51
CA VAL A 72 -12.51 14.26 3.02
C VAL A 72 -13.54 14.40 1.89
N LEU A 73 -13.67 13.39 1.04
CA LEU A 73 -14.66 13.36 -0.04
C LEU A 73 -16.07 12.98 0.43
N SER A 74 -16.22 12.45 1.64
CA SER A 74 -17.51 12.09 2.24
C SER A 74 -17.94 13.20 3.21
N PRO A 75 -18.70 14.23 2.76
CA PRO A 75 -19.06 15.39 3.58
C PRO A 75 -19.99 15.08 4.78
N GLN A 76 -20.34 13.82 5.02
CA GLN A 76 -21.40 13.41 5.96
C GLN A 76 -20.88 13.07 7.37
N LEU A 77 -19.56 12.95 7.60
CA LEU A 77 -19.01 12.39 8.86
C LEU A 77 -18.01 13.28 9.61
N SER A 78 -17.62 14.45 9.08
CA SER A 78 -16.59 15.30 9.72
C SER A 78 -16.96 16.80 9.71
N PRO A 79 -17.44 17.39 10.83
CA PRO A 79 -17.81 18.81 10.89
C PRO A 79 -16.61 19.78 11.03
N ALA A 80 -15.36 19.28 11.01
CA ALA A 80 -14.16 20.07 11.37
C ALA A 80 -13.24 20.46 10.20
N SER A 81 -13.47 19.98 8.98
CA SER A 81 -12.61 20.29 7.84
C SER A 81 -13.06 21.59 7.15
N SER A 82 -12.40 22.69 7.50
CA SER A 82 -12.59 24.01 6.90
C SER A 82 -12.65 23.98 5.36
N PRO A 83 -13.62 24.65 4.72
CA PRO A 83 -13.88 24.59 3.28
C PRO A 83 -12.86 25.31 2.38
N ASN A 84 -11.76 25.84 2.93
CA ASN A 84 -10.85 26.76 2.23
C ASN A 84 -9.44 26.21 1.93
N ASN A 85 -9.20 24.90 2.06
CA ASN A 85 -7.89 24.33 1.77
C ASN A 85 -7.92 23.46 0.50
N GLU A 86 -7.61 24.07 -0.65
CA GLU A 86 -7.42 23.39 -1.96
C GLU A 86 -6.42 22.22 -1.91
N TYR A 87 -5.64 22.10 -0.83
CA TYR A 87 -4.69 21.01 -0.60
C TYR A 87 -4.97 20.24 0.70
N GLN A 88 -6.05 19.45 0.69
CA GLN A 88 -6.38 18.45 1.72
C GLN A 88 -5.43 17.24 1.64
N GLY A 89 -4.17 17.45 2.00
CA GLY A 89 -3.21 16.38 2.25
C GLY A 89 -2.90 16.26 3.74
N LEU A 90 -2.37 15.10 4.14
CA LEU A 90 -1.97 14.83 5.52
C LEU A 90 -0.56 15.32 5.80
N THR A 91 -0.33 15.86 6.98
CA THR A 91 1.03 16.08 7.51
C THR A 91 1.69 14.76 7.85
N LYS A 92 3.00 14.81 8.12
CA LYS A 92 3.76 13.64 8.58
C LYS A 92 3.10 13.03 9.81
N ASP A 93 2.85 13.82 10.86
CA ASP A 93 2.37 13.29 12.14
C ASP A 93 0.96 12.69 12.03
N GLU A 94 0.06 13.32 11.27
CA GLU A 94 -1.27 12.77 11.02
C GLU A 94 -1.21 11.44 10.24
N LEU A 95 -0.24 11.31 9.31
CA LEU A 95 0.00 10.05 8.60
C LEU A 95 0.50 8.94 9.51
N TYR A 96 1.37 9.26 10.48
CA TYR A 96 1.86 8.27 11.45
C TYR A 96 0.70 7.69 12.26
N VAL A 97 -0.15 8.57 12.81
CA VAL A 97 -1.30 8.16 13.61
C VAL A 97 -2.25 7.27 12.80
N LYS A 98 -2.56 7.67 11.56
CA LYS A 98 -3.43 6.87 10.68
C LYS A 98 -2.78 5.54 10.26
N ALA A 99 -1.49 5.54 9.91
CA ALA A 99 -0.79 4.32 9.52
C ALA A 99 -0.66 3.32 10.68
N GLU A 100 -0.44 3.80 11.91
CA GLU A 100 -0.40 2.97 13.12
C GLU A 100 -1.77 2.38 13.45
N ALA A 101 -2.84 3.17 13.30
CA ALA A 101 -4.21 2.69 13.49
C ALA A 101 -4.58 1.52 12.54
N LEU A 102 -3.98 1.48 11.34
CA LEU A 102 -4.20 0.41 10.38
C LEU A 102 -3.52 -0.91 10.76
N GLN A 103 -2.51 -0.89 11.64
CA GLN A 103 -1.79 -2.10 12.11
C GLN A 103 -1.27 -3.05 10.99
N ILE A 104 -1.18 -2.60 9.74
CA ILE A 104 -0.73 -3.37 8.56
C ILE A 104 0.74 -3.85 8.72
N THR A 105 1.49 -3.29 9.68
CA THR A 105 2.91 -3.56 9.92
C THR A 105 3.19 -4.25 11.26
N LYS A 106 2.49 -5.33 11.60
CA LYS A 106 3.01 -6.23 12.65
C LYS A 106 3.89 -7.29 12.00
N ASN A 107 5.13 -6.95 11.68
CA ASN A 107 6.19 -7.96 11.61
C ASN A 107 6.67 -8.17 13.06
N PRO A 108 6.22 -9.20 13.78
CA PRO A 108 6.69 -9.47 15.15
C PRO A 108 8.19 -9.84 15.21
N PHE A 109 8.85 -10.04 14.06
CA PHE A 109 10.22 -10.54 13.94
C PHE A 109 11.23 -9.56 13.33
N SER A 110 10.88 -8.28 13.14
CA SER A 110 11.89 -7.27 12.79
C SER A 110 12.72 -6.91 14.02
N GLY A 111 13.50 -7.87 14.52
CA GLY A 111 14.57 -7.63 15.47
C GLY A 111 15.59 -6.68 14.84
N GLY A 112 15.80 -5.53 15.49
CA GLY A 112 16.84 -4.58 15.11
C GLY A 112 16.31 -3.26 14.55
N THR A 113 15.61 -2.46 15.36
CA THR A 113 16.21 -1.29 16.01
C THR A 113 15.28 -0.84 17.13
N THR A 114 15.85 -0.59 18.30
CA THR A 114 15.20 0.04 19.43
C THR A 114 14.88 1.49 19.06
N GLN A 115 13.65 1.78 18.61
CA GLN A 115 13.15 3.15 18.60
C GLN A 115 12.32 3.40 19.86
N THR A 116 12.92 4.15 20.77
CA THR A 116 12.33 4.74 21.97
C THR A 116 11.58 6.02 21.57
N GLY A 117 10.36 5.87 21.04
CA GLY A 117 9.44 6.97 20.78
C GLY A 117 7.99 6.51 20.99
N PRO A 118 7.01 7.41 21.14
CA PRO A 118 5.62 7.08 21.45
C PRO A 118 4.86 6.36 20.31
N PHE A 119 5.50 6.16 19.15
CA PHE A 119 4.90 5.55 17.96
C PHE A 119 5.73 4.34 17.54
N HIS A 120 5.10 3.16 17.39
CA HIS A 120 5.77 1.90 17.05
C HIS A 120 6.00 1.71 15.54
N TYR A 121 5.87 2.77 14.75
CA TYR A 121 5.91 2.73 13.29
C TYR A 121 7.25 3.25 12.73
N ASP A 122 8.17 2.36 12.34
CA ASP A 122 9.50 2.70 11.75
C ASP A 122 9.47 2.81 10.19
N GLY A 123 8.27 2.88 9.62
CA GLY A 123 8.05 2.69 8.18
C GLY A 123 8.40 3.87 7.26
N TRP A 124 8.79 5.02 7.81
CA TRP A 124 8.89 6.28 7.06
C TRP A 124 10.03 6.35 6.05
N SER A 125 11.07 5.54 6.25
CA SER A 125 12.12 5.31 5.25
C SER A 125 11.55 4.90 3.87
N SER A 126 10.37 4.27 3.87
CA SER A 126 9.66 3.88 2.65
C SER A 126 8.94 5.04 1.95
N MET A 127 8.66 6.16 2.64
CA MET A 127 7.99 7.33 2.05
C MET A 127 8.84 7.96 0.94
N SER A 128 10.17 8.01 1.12
CA SER A 128 11.08 8.53 0.09
C SER A 128 10.93 7.78 -1.24
N LYS A 129 10.66 6.47 -1.21
CA LYS A 129 10.43 5.66 -2.42
C LYS A 129 9.06 5.93 -3.05
N LEU A 130 8.05 6.29 -2.24
CA LEU A 130 6.70 6.63 -2.72
C LEU A 130 6.65 7.99 -3.44
N LEU A 131 7.56 8.90 -3.06
CA LEU A 131 7.70 10.23 -3.68
C LEU A 131 8.48 10.21 -5.01
N VAL A 132 9.11 9.08 -5.34
CA VAL A 132 9.95 8.91 -6.52
C VAL A 132 9.21 8.07 -7.57
N GLY A 133 9.44 8.38 -8.85
CA GLY A 133 8.83 7.70 -10.00
C GLY A 133 8.03 8.65 -10.88
N ASP A 134 7.68 8.20 -12.09
CA ASP A 134 6.84 8.95 -13.02
C ASP A 134 5.70 8.08 -13.56
N PRO A 135 4.47 8.22 -13.04
CA PRO A 135 4.02 9.18 -12.03
C PRO A 135 4.32 8.66 -10.62
N ALA A 136 4.89 9.48 -9.73
CA ALA A 136 5.11 9.12 -8.31
C ALA A 136 3.80 8.69 -7.63
N LEU A 137 3.85 7.83 -6.62
CA LEU A 137 2.64 7.38 -5.89
C LEU A 137 2.12 8.46 -4.93
N VAL A 138 3.03 9.17 -4.29
CA VAL A 138 2.71 10.24 -3.35
C VAL A 138 3.39 11.51 -3.84
N ILE A 139 2.73 12.65 -3.66
CA ILE A 139 3.32 13.97 -3.84
C ILE A 139 3.34 14.70 -2.50
N LYS A 140 4.40 15.48 -2.29
CA LYS A 140 4.53 16.38 -1.14
C LYS A 140 4.42 17.83 -1.62
N ARG A 141 3.46 18.59 -1.07
CA ARG A 141 3.41 20.06 -1.20
C ARG A 141 3.09 20.71 0.13
N LYS A 142 3.76 21.82 0.46
CA LYS A 142 3.56 22.55 1.74
C LYS A 142 3.59 21.64 2.98
N ASN A 143 4.52 20.68 3.03
CA ASN A 143 4.63 19.67 4.09
C ASN A 143 3.42 18.73 4.27
N ARG A 144 2.54 18.67 3.27
CA ARG A 144 1.41 17.76 3.21
C ARG A 144 1.63 16.73 2.11
N TYR A 145 1.23 15.50 2.38
CA TYR A 145 1.33 14.33 1.51
C TYR A 145 -0.03 14.03 0.92
N LYS A 146 -0.08 13.75 -0.37
CA LYS A 146 -1.30 13.40 -1.10
C LYS A 146 -1.01 12.34 -2.15
N LEU A 147 -1.99 11.50 -2.45
CA LEU A 147 -1.91 10.54 -3.56
C LEU A 147 -1.99 11.26 -4.90
N THR A 148 -1.22 10.78 -5.87
CA THR A 148 -1.32 11.28 -7.24
C THR A 148 -2.56 10.72 -7.93
N ARG A 149 -3.16 11.52 -8.82
CA ARG A 149 -4.32 11.17 -9.66
C ARG A 149 -4.06 11.36 -11.15
N SER A 150 -2.81 11.62 -11.53
CA SER A 150 -2.43 12.02 -12.89
C SER A 150 -2.59 10.91 -13.94
N SER A 151 -2.77 9.66 -13.53
CA SER A 151 -2.80 8.50 -14.43
C SER A 151 -3.58 7.33 -13.82
N GLU A 152 -3.91 6.33 -14.63
CA GLU A 152 -4.53 5.08 -14.19
C GLU A 152 -3.63 4.27 -13.24
N ILE A 153 -2.31 4.42 -13.37
CA ILE A 153 -1.29 3.81 -12.50
C ILE A 153 -0.87 4.73 -11.35
N ALA A 154 -1.54 5.85 -11.16
CA ALA A 154 -1.20 6.83 -10.13
C ALA A 154 -1.48 6.28 -8.72
N GLY A 155 -0.96 7.01 -7.74
CA GLY A 155 -1.03 6.67 -6.32
C GLY A 155 -2.42 6.33 -5.84
N TYR A 156 -3.43 7.09 -6.26
CA TYR A 156 -4.80 6.90 -5.82
C TYR A 156 -5.35 5.53 -6.23
N THR A 157 -5.20 5.17 -7.50
CA THR A 157 -5.69 3.88 -8.02
C THR A 157 -4.92 2.71 -7.39
N VAL A 158 -3.61 2.86 -7.21
CA VAL A 158 -2.76 1.86 -6.54
C VAL A 158 -3.15 1.71 -5.07
N ALA A 159 -3.36 2.82 -4.35
CA ALA A 159 -3.71 2.81 -2.94
C ALA A 159 -5.10 2.23 -2.71
N ARG A 160 -6.09 2.56 -3.56
CA ARG A 160 -7.40 1.90 -3.55
C ARG A 160 -7.24 0.40 -3.71
N ALA A 161 -6.60 -0.04 -4.80
CA ALA A 161 -6.41 -1.45 -5.09
C ALA A 161 -5.65 -2.19 -3.97
N MET A 162 -4.68 -1.52 -3.34
CA MET A 162 -3.96 -2.03 -2.18
C MET A 162 -4.87 -2.15 -0.97
N HIS A 163 -5.77 -1.19 -0.74
CA HIS A 163 -6.75 -1.23 0.34
C HIS A 163 -7.72 -2.42 0.18
N GLU A 164 -8.27 -2.64 -1.02
CA GLU A 164 -9.12 -3.81 -1.31
C GLU A 164 -8.37 -5.11 -1.04
N TRP A 165 -7.09 -5.13 -1.46
CA TRP A 165 -6.24 -6.28 -1.26
C TRP A 165 -5.97 -6.51 0.22
N CYS A 166 -5.67 -5.48 1.02
CA CYS A 166 -5.48 -5.63 2.46
C CYS A 166 -6.77 -6.09 3.17
N HIS A 167 -7.95 -5.62 2.75
CA HIS A 167 -9.23 -6.06 3.29
C HIS A 167 -9.54 -7.52 2.99
N ALA A 168 -9.29 -7.97 1.75
CA ALA A 168 -9.48 -9.36 1.37
C ALA A 168 -8.61 -10.35 2.16
N HIS A 169 -7.60 -9.84 2.89
CA HIS A 169 -6.64 -10.63 3.67
C HIS A 169 -6.71 -10.35 5.18
N ASP A 170 -7.76 -9.65 5.64
CA ASP A 170 -7.92 -9.27 7.06
C ASP A 170 -6.70 -8.50 7.63
N ASN A 171 -5.91 -7.89 6.76
CA ASN A 171 -4.74 -7.10 7.13
C ASN A 171 -5.08 -5.64 7.41
N CYS A 172 -6.29 -5.21 7.06
CA CYS A 172 -6.78 -3.85 7.28
C CYS A 172 -8.01 -3.86 8.21
N PRO A 173 -7.90 -3.32 9.44
CA PRO A 173 -9.00 -3.24 10.39
C PRO A 173 -9.85 -1.97 10.24
N CYS A 174 -9.70 -1.21 9.14
CA CYS A 174 -10.26 0.15 9.06
C CYS A 174 -11.80 0.19 8.99
N GLY A 175 -12.47 -0.94 8.75
CA GLY A 175 -13.93 -1.05 8.71
C GLY A 175 -14.60 -0.32 7.55
N ASN A 176 -13.85 0.33 6.64
CA ASN A 176 -14.41 1.04 5.50
C ASN A 176 -14.75 0.08 4.36
N PRO A 177 -15.97 0.15 3.80
CA PRO A 177 -16.32 -0.68 2.65
C PRO A 177 -15.44 -0.33 1.46
N VAL A 178 -14.97 -1.37 0.77
CA VAL A 178 -14.34 -1.23 -0.54
C VAL A 178 -15.48 -1.02 -1.54
N VAL A 179 -15.65 0.21 -2.03
CA VAL A 179 -16.70 0.60 -2.99
C VAL A 179 -16.14 0.73 -4.40
#